data_AF-W6QGP2-F1
#
_entry.id   AF-W6QGP2-F1
#
_cell.length_a   1.000
_cell.length_b   1.000
_cell.length_c   1.000
_cell.angle_alpha   90.00
_cell.angle_beta   90.00
_cell.angle_gamma   90.00
#
_symmetry.space_group_name_H-M   'P 1'
#
loop_
_entity.id
_entity.type
_entity.pdbx_description
1 polymer ?
#
loop_
_entity_poly.entity_id
_entity_poly.type
_entity_poly.pdbx_seq_one_letter_code
_entity_poly.pdbx_strand_id
1 'polypeptide(L)'
;MGGGLNPFTIWNIHHDILPVTPMASRAPELIQPHSWNEKVDIWALGCLIFQLATNEPLFPVEYFGCTIDEVHGNLRSLMRSLFEHGNEKFAIYISERLPADFGKDNTEKLADFLWSTLQERPEDRESITGLLNHPFLVG
;
A
#
# COMPACT_ATOMS: atom_id res chain seq x y z
N MET A 1 25.96 28.70 -24.29
CA MET A 1 25.37 27.35 -24.40
C MET A 1 25.67 26.63 -23.09
N GLY A 2 24.77 26.70 -22.11
CA GLY A 2 24.93 26.06 -20.80
C GLY A 2 23.88 24.96 -20.67
N GLY A 3 24.33 23.71 -20.56
CA GLY A 3 23.48 22.53 -20.59
C GLY A 3 22.43 22.55 -19.48
N GLY A 4 21.16 22.66 -19.87
CA GLY A 4 20.05 22.29 -18.99
C GLY A 4 20.15 20.80 -18.69
N LEU A 5 20.15 20.43 -17.41
CA LEU A 5 20.06 19.04 -17.00
C LEU A 5 18.80 18.44 -17.64
N ASN A 6 18.98 17.30 -18.30
CA ASN A 6 17.92 16.52 -18.89
C ASN A 6 16.88 16.18 -17.79
N PRO A 7 15.56 16.34 -18.03
CA PRO A 7 14.52 15.92 -17.09
C PRO A 7 14.71 14.48 -16.58
N PHE A 8 15.08 13.54 -17.44
CA PHE A 8 15.39 12.15 -17.08
C PHE A 8 16.53 12.04 -16.04
N THR A 9 17.49 12.96 -16.05
CA THR A 9 18.57 13.00 -15.05
C THR A 9 18.08 13.52 -13.70
N ILE A 10 17.10 14.43 -13.68
CA ILE A 10 16.47 14.93 -12.45
C ILE A 10 15.59 13.84 -11.82
N TRP A 11 14.82 13.10 -12.62
CA TRP A 11 14.02 11.97 -12.16
C TRP A 11 14.86 10.80 -11.62
N ASN A 12 16.08 10.60 -12.14
CA ASN A 12 17.00 9.58 -11.62
C ASN A 12 17.60 9.95 -10.25
N ILE A 13 17.81 11.24 -9.95
CA ILE A 13 18.39 11.67 -8.67
C ILE A 13 17.40 11.48 -7.51
N HIS A 14 16.10 11.50 -7.77
CA HIS A 14 15.07 11.34 -6.74
C HIS A 14 14.91 9.90 -6.24
N HIS A 15 15.23 8.88 -7.05
CA HIS A 15 15.07 7.47 -6.65
C HIS A 15 16.16 6.97 -5.68
N ASP A 16 17.26 7.73 -5.51
CA ASP A 16 18.32 7.42 -4.56
C ASP A 16 17.99 7.87 -3.12
N ILE A 17 16.97 8.72 -2.95
CA ILE A 17 16.50 9.18 -1.63
C ILE A 17 15.17 8.49 -1.33
N LEU A 18 15.09 7.75 -0.23
CA LEU A 18 13.83 7.12 0.17
C LEU A 18 12.73 8.20 0.37
N PRO A 19 11.52 7.99 -0.17
CA PRO A 19 10.41 8.91 0.04
C PRO A 19 10.06 8.98 1.54
N VAL A 20 9.56 10.14 1.95
CA VAL A 20 9.11 10.36 3.33
C VAL A 20 7.73 9.72 3.49
N THR A 21 7.73 8.42 3.78
CA THR A 21 6.51 7.64 4.05
C THR A 21 6.51 7.14 5.49
N PRO A 22 5.41 7.30 6.26
CA PRO A 22 5.26 6.71 7.59
C PRO A 22 5.48 5.19 7.55
N MET A 23 6.14 4.60 8.56
CA MET A 23 6.53 3.19 8.53
C MET A 23 5.34 2.25 8.29
N ALA A 24 4.21 2.48 8.96
CA ALA A 24 3.00 1.66 8.80
C ALA A 24 2.36 1.71 7.40
N SER A 25 2.80 2.61 6.53
CA SER A 25 2.30 2.73 5.15
C SER A 25 3.41 2.60 4.12
N ARG A 26 4.61 2.17 4.52
CA ARG A 26 5.71 1.89 3.59
C ARG A 26 5.39 0.66 2.76
N ALA A 27 5.61 0.78 1.46
CA ALA A 27 5.51 -0.34 0.53
C ALA A 27 6.64 -1.37 0.77
N PRO A 28 6.44 -2.65 0.40
CA PRO A 28 7.43 -3.72 0.59
C PRO A 28 8.81 -3.45 -0.01
N GLU A 29 8.88 -2.69 -1.09
CA GLU A 29 10.11 -2.28 -1.77
C GLU A 29 10.87 -1.18 -1.00
N LEU A 30 10.19 -0.38 -0.17
CA LEU A 30 10.83 0.68 0.64
C LEU A 30 11.52 0.15 1.91
N ILE A 31 11.25 -1.10 2.29
CA ILE A 31 11.92 -1.81 3.39
C ILE A 31 13.00 -2.78 2.87
N GLN A 32 13.36 -2.67 1.60
CA GLN A 32 14.38 -3.48 0.94
C GLN A 32 15.26 -2.57 0.08
N PRO A 33 16.49 -2.97 -0.26
CA PRO A 33 17.39 -2.18 -1.09
C PRO A 33 17.04 -2.29 -2.58
N HIS A 34 15.76 -2.11 -2.93
CA HIS A 34 15.28 -2.15 -4.32
C HIS A 34 15.00 -0.73 -4.83
N SER A 35 15.04 -0.55 -6.15
CA SER A 35 14.49 0.63 -6.78
C SER A 35 12.98 0.71 -6.51
N TRP A 36 12.50 1.91 -6.25
CA TRP A 36 11.07 2.20 -6.09
C TRP A 36 10.59 3.06 -7.26
N ASN A 37 9.29 3.28 -7.37
CA ASN A 37 8.66 4.20 -8.34
C ASN A 37 7.36 4.75 -7.73
N GLU A 38 6.53 5.43 -8.52
CA GLU A 38 5.26 6.02 -8.08
C GLU A 38 4.26 5.01 -7.48
N LYS A 39 4.46 3.70 -7.67
CA LYS A 39 3.59 2.66 -7.10
C LYS A 39 3.66 2.58 -5.58
N VAL A 40 4.69 3.16 -4.94
CA VAL A 40 4.73 3.29 -3.48
C VAL A 40 3.55 4.12 -2.95
N ASP A 41 3.09 5.10 -3.73
CA ASP A 41 1.94 5.93 -3.37
C ASP A 41 0.62 5.16 -3.52
N ILE A 42 0.53 4.23 -4.48
CA ILE A 42 -0.62 3.34 -4.65
C ILE A 42 -0.77 2.40 -3.44
N TRP A 43 0.34 1.87 -2.94
CA TRP A 43 0.34 1.07 -1.71
C TRP A 43 -0.12 1.90 -0.50
N ALA A 44 0.45 3.10 -0.33
CA ALA A 44 0.10 4.00 0.76
C ALA A 44 -1.38 4.41 0.71
N LEU A 45 -1.92 4.62 -0.50
CA LEU A 45 -3.34 4.88 -0.73
C LEU A 45 -4.23 3.71 -0.27
N GLY A 46 -3.85 2.47 -0.58
CA GLY A 46 -4.54 1.27 -0.11
C GLY A 46 -4.58 1.19 1.42
N CYS A 47 -3.43 1.43 2.08
CA CYS A 47 -3.35 1.47 3.54
C CYS A 47 -4.27 2.54 4.13
N LEU A 48 -4.30 3.73 3.52
CA LEU A 48 -5.12 4.85 3.98
C LEU A 48 -6.62 4.55 3.81
N ILE A 49 -7.04 4.03 2.66
CA ILE A 49 -8.46 3.70 2.41
C ILE A 49 -8.94 2.62 3.37
N PHE A 50 -8.12 1.59 3.62
CA PHE A 50 -8.42 0.60 4.65
C PHE A 50 -8.66 1.29 6.00
N GLN A 51 -7.74 2.15 6.43
CA GLN A 51 -7.82 2.82 7.72
C GLN A 51 -9.05 3.73 7.83
N LEU A 52 -9.42 4.42 6.76
CA LEU A 52 -10.64 5.23 6.75
C LEU A 52 -11.92 4.38 6.81
N ALA A 53 -11.91 3.20 6.19
CA ALA A 53 -13.08 2.32 6.17
C ALA A 53 -13.28 1.56 7.49
N THR A 54 -12.20 1.18 8.17
CA THR A 54 -12.25 0.33 9.38
C THR A 54 -12.00 1.10 10.68
N ASN A 55 -11.49 2.33 10.59
CA ASN A 55 -10.89 3.08 11.72
C ASN A 55 -9.69 2.38 12.39
N GLU A 56 -9.10 1.37 11.74
CA GLU A 56 -7.94 0.61 12.24
C GLU A 56 -6.75 0.74 11.28
N PRO A 57 -5.50 0.76 11.78
CA PRO A 57 -4.34 0.71 10.89
C PRO A 57 -4.23 -0.67 10.25
N LEU A 58 -3.96 -0.73 8.93
CA LEU A 58 -3.74 -2.01 8.24
C LEU A 58 -2.52 -2.76 8.81
N PHE A 59 -1.46 -2.01 9.13
CA PHE A 59 -0.24 -2.53 9.72
C PHE A 59 0.02 -1.85 11.07
N PRO A 60 -0.38 -2.50 12.19
CA PRO A 60 -0.14 -1.97 13.53
C PRO A 60 1.33 -2.19 13.94
N VAL A 61 2.20 -1.29 13.48
CA VAL A 61 3.64 -1.37 13.75
C VAL A 61 3.96 -0.78 15.13
N GLU A 62 4.69 -1.54 15.95
CA GLU A 62 5.24 -1.06 17.23
C GLU A 62 6.61 -0.39 17.03
N TYR A 63 6.82 0.73 17.71
CA TYR A 63 8.07 1.51 17.61
C TYR A 63 8.84 1.61 18.92
N PHE A 64 8.16 1.47 20.06
CA PHE A 64 8.75 1.79 21.35
C PHE A 64 9.77 0.72 21.75
N GLY A 65 11.03 1.15 21.90
CA GLY A 65 12.13 0.26 22.28
C GLY A 65 12.67 -0.62 21.15
N CYS A 66 12.18 -0.47 19.92
CA CYS A 66 12.63 -1.24 18.76
C CYS A 66 13.66 -0.46 17.91
N THR A 67 14.59 -1.19 17.33
CA THR A 67 15.48 -0.72 16.26
C THR A 67 14.72 -0.67 14.93
N ILE A 68 15.26 0.06 13.95
CA ILE A 68 14.64 0.15 12.61
C ILE A 68 14.56 -1.23 11.95
N ASP A 69 15.57 -2.09 12.14
CA ASP A 69 15.59 -3.44 11.57
C ASP A 69 14.49 -4.34 12.17
N GLU A 70 14.25 -4.23 13.48
CA GLU A 70 13.14 -4.93 14.15
C GLU A 70 11.79 -4.44 13.65
N VAL A 71 11.63 -3.12 13.48
CA VAL A 71 10.42 -2.50 12.91
C VAL A 71 10.18 -2.99 11.47
N HIS A 72 11.23 -3.03 10.64
CA HIS A 72 11.15 -3.56 9.27
C HIS A 72 10.79 -5.05 9.26
N GLY A 73 11.36 -5.83 10.18
CA GLY A 73 11.04 -7.24 10.36
C GLY A 73 9.58 -7.47 10.74
N ASN A 74 9.06 -6.68 11.69
CA ASN A 74 7.66 -6.73 12.11
C ASN A 74 6.72 -6.40 10.95
N LEU A 75 6.95 -5.28 10.25
CA LEU A 75 6.14 -4.86 9.11
C LEU A 75 6.13 -5.93 8.01
N ARG A 76 7.28 -6.54 7.71
CA ARG A 76 7.39 -7.63 6.73
C ARG A 76 6.58 -8.86 7.15
N SER A 77 6.57 -9.19 8.44
CA SER A 77 5.78 -10.30 8.98
C SER A 77 4.28 -10.03 8.82
N LEU A 78 3.84 -8.80 9.14
CA LEU A 78 2.45 -8.38 8.97
C LEU A 78 2.01 -8.43 7.51
N MET A 79 2.81 -7.88 6.59
CA MET A 79 2.55 -7.95 5.14
C MET A 79 2.41 -9.40 4.67
N ARG A 80 3.33 -10.29 5.08
CA ARG A 80 3.27 -11.70 4.69
C ARG A 80 2.00 -12.38 5.19
N SER A 81 1.65 -12.16 6.46
CA SER A 81 0.44 -12.75 7.06
C SER A 81 -0.83 -12.27 6.35
N LEU A 82 -0.87 -11.00 5.92
CA LEU A 82 -2.00 -10.44 5.19
C LEU A 82 -2.25 -11.17 3.85
N PHE A 83 -1.19 -11.58 3.14
CA PHE A 83 -1.29 -12.20 1.81
C PHE A 83 -1.18 -13.73 1.80
N GLU A 84 -0.78 -14.35 2.91
CA GLU A 84 -0.47 -15.80 3.00
C GLU A 84 -1.59 -16.70 2.47
N HIS A 85 -2.84 -16.25 2.57
CA HIS A 85 -4.01 -17.02 2.20
C HIS A 85 -4.79 -16.47 0.99
N GLY A 86 -4.24 -15.48 0.29
CA GLY A 86 -4.82 -14.92 -0.92
C GLY A 86 -6.07 -14.05 -0.71
N ASN A 87 -6.68 -13.66 -1.83
CA ASN A 87 -7.76 -12.66 -1.88
C ASN A 87 -9.00 -13.06 -1.05
N GLU A 88 -9.44 -14.32 -1.12
CA GLU A 88 -10.65 -14.75 -0.39
C GLU A 88 -10.55 -14.52 1.13
N LYS A 89 -9.39 -14.86 1.73
CA LYS A 89 -9.16 -14.63 3.15
C LYS A 89 -8.96 -13.16 3.48
N PHE A 90 -8.35 -12.41 2.57
CA PHE A 90 -8.26 -10.96 2.71
C PHE A 90 -9.65 -10.31 2.71
N ALA A 91 -10.55 -10.69 1.80
CA ALA A 91 -11.92 -10.20 1.77
C ALA A 91 -12.68 -10.51 3.07
N ILE A 92 -12.48 -11.70 3.64
CA ILE A 92 -13.04 -12.05 4.97
C ILE A 92 -12.45 -11.13 6.05
N TYR A 93 -11.13 -10.97 6.09
CA TYR A 93 -10.44 -10.08 7.05
C TYR A 93 -10.97 -8.64 7.00
N ILE A 94 -11.25 -8.12 5.81
CA ILE A 94 -11.88 -6.80 5.60
C ILE A 94 -13.32 -6.82 6.13
N SER A 95 -14.12 -7.81 5.74
CA SER A 95 -15.54 -7.88 6.10
C SER A 95 -15.79 -7.91 7.61
N GLU A 96 -14.88 -8.50 8.38
CA GLU A 96 -14.97 -8.57 9.84
C GLU A 96 -14.70 -7.23 10.55
N ARG A 97 -14.10 -6.26 9.85
CA ARG A 97 -13.70 -4.95 10.39
C ARG A 97 -14.55 -3.79 9.93
N LEU A 98 -15.39 -4.00 8.93
CA LEU A 98 -16.25 -2.96 8.39
C LEU A 98 -17.50 -2.76 9.28
N PRO A 99 -18.09 -1.56 9.25
CA PRO A 99 -19.40 -1.32 9.86
C PRO A 99 -20.46 -2.29 9.36
N ALA A 100 -21.39 -2.70 10.23
CA ALA A 100 -22.44 -3.66 9.88
C ALA A 100 -23.37 -3.16 8.75
N ASP A 101 -23.48 -1.85 8.57
CA ASP A 101 -24.28 -1.16 7.55
C ASP A 101 -23.48 -0.84 6.27
N PHE A 102 -22.21 -1.24 6.17
CA PHE A 102 -21.38 -0.99 4.98
C PHE A 102 -21.95 -1.63 3.71
N GLY A 103 -22.63 -2.78 3.87
CA GLY A 103 -23.31 -3.49 2.79
C GLY A 103 -22.40 -4.48 2.06
N LYS A 104 -22.92 -5.69 1.82
CA LYS A 104 -22.14 -6.81 1.26
C LYS A 104 -21.49 -6.49 -0.09
N ASP A 105 -22.24 -5.88 -1.01
CA ASP A 105 -21.75 -5.50 -2.35
C ASP A 105 -20.59 -4.47 -2.24
N ASN A 106 -20.73 -3.46 -1.39
CA ASN A 106 -19.67 -2.49 -1.15
C ASN A 106 -18.44 -3.13 -0.49
N THR A 107 -18.64 -4.08 0.42
CA THR A 107 -17.54 -4.84 1.04
C THR A 107 -16.74 -5.63 0.01
N GLU A 108 -17.43 -6.33 -0.89
CA GLU A 108 -16.78 -7.08 -1.97
C GLU A 108 -16.02 -6.13 -2.93
N LYS A 109 -16.64 -5.02 -3.32
CA LYS A 109 -16.01 -3.98 -4.16
C LYS A 109 -14.80 -3.34 -3.49
N LEU A 110 -14.88 -3.04 -2.19
CA LEU A 110 -13.77 -2.47 -1.42
C LEU A 110 -12.63 -3.47 -1.26
N ALA A 111 -12.93 -4.74 -0.97
CA ALA A 111 -11.91 -5.77 -0.84
C ALA A 111 -11.14 -5.94 -2.17
N ASP A 112 -11.84 -5.97 -3.30
CA ASP A 112 -11.24 -6.03 -4.63
C ASP A 112 -10.39 -4.78 -4.93
N PHE A 113 -10.92 -3.58 -4.62
CA PHE A 113 -10.18 -2.32 -4.75
C PHE A 113 -8.87 -2.37 -3.96
N LEU A 114 -8.95 -2.71 -2.67
CA LEU A 114 -7.79 -2.78 -1.79
C LEU A 114 -6.79 -3.83 -2.27
N TRP A 115 -7.26 -4.99 -2.70
CA TRP A 115 -6.40 -6.03 -3.28
C TRP A 115 -5.63 -5.50 -4.49
N SER A 116 -6.27 -4.76 -5.40
CA SER A 116 -5.60 -4.16 -6.55
C SER A 116 -4.52 -3.12 -6.19
N THR A 117 -4.59 -2.52 -4.99
CA THR A 117 -3.58 -1.55 -4.50
C THR A 117 -2.46 -2.20 -3.66
N LEU A 118 -2.78 -3.26 -2.92
CA LEU A 118 -1.92 -3.88 -1.92
C LEU A 118 -1.26 -5.15 -2.49
N GLN A 119 -0.39 -4.97 -3.49
CA GLN A 119 0.39 -6.08 -4.07
C GLN A 119 1.87 -6.01 -3.68
N GLU A 120 2.47 -7.19 -3.45
CA GLU A 120 3.89 -7.31 -3.07
C GLU A 120 4.79 -6.71 -4.16
N ARG A 121 4.50 -7.02 -5.43
CA ARG A 121 5.22 -6.47 -6.57
C ARG A 121 4.58 -5.16 -7.04
N PRO A 122 5.35 -4.07 -7.20
CA PRO A 122 4.84 -2.78 -7.67
C PRO A 122 4.07 -2.84 -8.99
N GLU A 123 4.51 -3.68 -9.93
CA GLU A 123 3.94 -3.88 -11.25
C GLU A 123 2.56 -4.57 -11.24
N ASP A 124 2.26 -5.32 -10.18
CA ASP A 124 0.97 -6.01 -10.03
C ASP A 124 -0.10 -5.07 -9.45
N ARG A 125 0.30 -3.91 -8.92
CA ARG A 125 -0.64 -2.88 -8.44
C ARG A 125 -1.33 -2.21 -9.62
N GLU A 126 -2.60 -1.89 -9.47
CA GLU A 126 -3.35 -1.15 -10.49
C GLU A 126 -2.76 0.26 -10.72
N SER A 127 -2.99 0.82 -11.89
CA SER A 127 -2.67 2.21 -12.20
C SER A 127 -3.64 3.16 -11.50
N ILE A 128 -3.22 4.40 -11.20
CA ILE A 128 -4.15 5.38 -10.60
C ILE A 128 -5.39 5.62 -11.48
N THR A 129 -5.21 5.61 -12.80
CA THR A 129 -6.31 5.73 -13.77
C THR A 129 -7.24 4.52 -13.71
N GLY A 130 -6.71 3.31 -13.54
CA GLY A 130 -7.51 2.11 -13.34
C GLY A 130 -8.31 2.17 -12.04
N LEU A 131 -7.68 2.61 -10.95
CA LEU A 131 -8.33 2.78 -9.64
C LEU A 131 -9.47 3.81 -9.70
N LEU A 132 -9.29 4.93 -10.39
CA LEU A 132 -10.36 5.93 -10.56
C LEU A 132 -11.60 5.39 -11.29
N ASN A 133 -11.44 4.35 -12.11
CA ASN A 133 -12.53 3.68 -12.81
C ASN A 133 -13.00 2.39 -12.11
N HIS A 134 -12.46 2.08 -10.94
CA HIS A 134 -12.78 0.86 -10.22
C HIS A 134 -14.24 0.85 -9.75
N PRO A 135 -14.97 -0.28 -9.83
CA PRO A 135 -16.39 -0.38 -9.43
C PRO A 135 -16.71 0.19 -8.04
N PHE A 136 -15.76 0.09 -7.11
CA PHE A 136 -15.89 0.68 -5.76
C PHE A 136 -16.13 2.21 -5.78
N LEU A 137 -15.52 2.94 -6.72
CA LEU A 137 -15.64 4.40 -6.79
C LEU A 137 -16.74 4.87 -7.74
N VAL A 138 -17.06 4.09 -8.77
CA VAL A 138 -18.01 4.52 -9.82
C VAL A 138 -19.44 4.02 -9.63
N GLY A 139 -19.65 3.02 -8.76
CA GLY A 139 -20.97 2.44 -8.45
C GLY A 139 -21.26 1.17 -9.25
#